data_AF-A0A2V8UGM1-F1
#
_entry.id   AF-A0A2V8UGM1-F1
#
_cell.length_a   1.000
_cell.length_b   1.000
_cell.length_c   1.000
_cell.angle_alpha   90.00
_cell.angle_beta   90.00
_cell.angle_gamma   90.00
#
_symmetry.space_group_name_H-M   'P 1'
#
loop_
_entity.id
_entity.type
_entity.pdbx_description
1 polymer ?
#
loop_
_entity_poly.entity_id
_entity_poly.type
_entity_poly.pdbx_seq_one_letter_code
_entity_poly.pdbx_strand_id
1 'polypeptide(L)'
;MASRTIRIGVLSDFNPDYHSHRATNAALQHAAKALARNVETTWLPTPSLLEPKTLETLADYHGLWGSPGSPYRSMDGMLVGIQFARARNRPFVAT
;
A
#
# COMPACT_ATOMS: atom_id res chain seq x y z
N MET A 1 -2.07 -27.68 1.41
CA MET A 1 -3.02 -26.54 1.45
C MET A 1 -2.41 -25.39 0.67
N ALA A 2 -3.14 -24.76 -0.26
CA ALA A 2 -2.62 -23.59 -0.98
C ALA A 2 -2.36 -22.45 0.02
N SER A 3 -1.16 -21.85 -0.03
CA SER A 3 -0.82 -20.70 0.80
C SER A 3 -1.69 -19.52 0.38
N ARG A 4 -2.52 -18.99 1.29
CA ARG A 4 -3.33 -17.79 1.04
C ARG A 4 -2.41 -16.60 0.75
N THR A 5 -2.58 -15.99 -0.41
CA THR A 5 -1.87 -14.75 -0.77
C THR A 5 -2.35 -13.59 0.11
N ILE A 6 -1.39 -12.91 0.74
CA ILE A 6 -1.60 -11.67 1.50
C ILE A 6 -1.39 -10.51 0.53
N ARG A 7 -2.38 -9.63 0.41
CA ARG A 7 -2.32 -8.45 -0.47
C ARG A 7 -2.02 -7.19 0.33
N ILE A 8 -0.96 -6.49 -0.02
CA ILE A 8 -0.54 -5.23 0.62
C ILE A 8 -0.64 -4.10 -0.41
N GLY A 9 -1.40 -3.06 -0.07
CA GLY A 9 -1.53 -1.86 -0.89
C GLY A 9 -0.59 -0.76 -0.38
N VAL A 10 0.30 -0.26 -1.22
CA VAL A 10 1.20 0.85 -0.89
C VAL A 10 0.62 2.15 -1.43
N LEU A 11 0.20 3.05 -0.54
CA LEU A 11 -0.32 4.37 -0.88
C LEU A 11 0.85 5.32 -1.18
N SER A 12 1.11 5.58 -2.46
CA SER A 12 2.07 6.59 -2.95
C SER A 12 2.15 6.54 -4.49
N ASP A 13 2.72 7.57 -5.09
CA ASP A 13 3.01 7.66 -6.51
C ASP A 13 4.37 7.02 -6.82
N PHE A 14 4.37 5.72 -7.11
CA PHE A 14 5.61 4.97 -7.33
C PHE A 14 6.52 5.67 -8.34
N ASN A 15 7.73 5.98 -7.88
CA ASN A 15 8.85 6.46 -8.67
C ASN A 15 10.02 5.49 -8.50
N PRO A 16 10.47 4.78 -9.56
CA PRO A 16 11.56 3.83 -9.49
C PRO A 16 12.91 4.49 -9.19
N ASP A 17 13.08 5.79 -9.40
CA ASP A 17 14.32 6.51 -9.10
C ASP A 17 14.51 6.72 -7.59
N TYR A 18 13.41 6.76 -6.84
CA TYR A 18 13.46 6.95 -5.39
C TYR A 18 13.92 5.67 -4.70
N HIS A 19 15.06 5.78 -4.01
CA HIS A 19 15.63 4.69 -3.23
C HIS A 19 14.63 4.12 -2.21
N SER A 20 13.86 4.99 -1.54
CA SER A 20 12.84 4.59 -0.56
C SER A 20 11.80 3.64 -1.14
N HIS A 21 11.29 3.91 -2.34
CA HIS A 21 10.28 3.05 -2.96
C HIS A 21 10.81 1.67 -3.32
N ARG A 22 12.03 1.61 -3.85
CA ARG A 22 12.70 0.32 -4.11
C ARG A 22 12.97 -0.44 -2.81
N ALA A 23 13.36 0.28 -1.75
CA ALA A 23 13.58 -0.30 -0.43
C ALA A 23 12.28 -0.84 0.20
N THR A 24 11.14 -0.15 0.05
CA THR A 24 9.82 -0.64 0.48
C THR A 24 9.48 -1.98 -0.20
N ASN A 25 9.68 -2.08 -1.53
CA ASN A 25 9.48 -3.33 -2.26
C ASN A 25 10.38 -4.46 -1.74
N ALA A 26 11.67 -4.17 -1.56
CA ALA A 26 12.63 -5.14 -1.04
C ALA A 26 12.28 -5.59 0.39
N ALA A 27 11.82 -4.68 1.25
CA ALA A 27 11.43 -4.98 2.62
C ALA A 27 10.21 -5.91 2.69
N LEU A 28 9.17 -5.65 1.88
CA LEU A 28 7.99 -6.51 1.81
C LEU A 28 8.34 -7.92 1.28
N GLN A 29 9.18 -8.01 0.26
CA GLN A 29 9.68 -9.30 -0.25
C GLN A 29 10.54 -10.04 0.79
N HIS A 30 11.40 -9.32 1.52
CA HIS A 30 12.23 -9.91 2.58
C HIS A 30 11.36 -10.47 3.71
N ALA A 31 10.34 -9.73 4.16
CA ALA A 31 9.38 -10.20 5.16
C ALA A 31 8.58 -11.41 4.66
N ALA A 32 8.13 -11.41 3.41
CA ALA A 32 7.41 -12.53 2.80
C ALA A 32 8.24 -13.83 2.84
N LYS A 33 9.53 -13.74 2.46
CA LYS A 33 10.48 -14.87 2.52
C LYS A 33 10.70 -15.34 3.95
N ALA A 34 10.99 -14.42 4.88
CA ALA A 34 11.25 -14.76 6.28
C ALA A 34 10.06 -15.45 6.96
N LEU A 35 8.84 -15.09 6.58
CA LEU A 35 7.61 -15.66 7.14
C LEU A 35 7.08 -16.88 6.35
N ALA A 36 7.75 -17.27 5.26
CA ALA A 36 7.29 -18.29 4.31
C ALA A 36 5.84 -18.05 3.84
N ARG A 37 5.49 -16.78 3.55
CA ARG A 37 4.15 -16.37 3.07
C ARG A 37 4.21 -15.84 1.65
N ASN A 38 3.11 -16.02 0.93
CA ASN A 38 2.92 -15.38 -0.36
C ASN A 38 2.38 -13.96 -0.13
N VAL A 39 3.14 -12.93 -0.52
CA VAL A 39 2.75 -11.52 -0.37
C VAL A 39 2.75 -10.86 -1.74
N GLU A 40 1.59 -10.37 -2.16
CA GLU A 40 1.41 -9.55 -3.36
C GLU A 40 1.40 -8.08 -2.93
N THR A 41 2.24 -7.26 -3.55
CA THR A 41 2.34 -5.83 -3.28
C THR A 41 1.88 -5.04 -4.49
N THR A 42 0.97 -4.09 -4.27
CA THR A 42 0.48 -3.19 -5.32
C THR A 42 0.69 -1.76 -4.89
N TRP A 43 1.31 -0.95 -5.74
CA TRP A 43 1.37 0.50 -5.56
C TRP A 43 0.08 1.13 -6.04
N LEU A 44 -0.50 1.97 -5.20
CA LEU A 44 -1.78 2.66 -5.41
C LEU A 44 -1.49 4.16 -5.56
N PRO A 45 -1.45 4.67 -6.82
CA PRO A 45 -1.19 6.09 -7.08
C PRO A 45 -2.19 6.97 -6.35
N THR A 46 -1.71 8.05 -5.74
CA THR A 46 -2.56 8.90 -4.90
C THR A 46 -3.75 9.51 -5.67
N PRO A 47 -3.66 9.88 -6.96
CA PRO A 47 -4.84 10.37 -7.70
C PRO A 47 -5.95 9.32 -7.87
N SER A 48 -5.61 8.03 -8.00
CA SER A 48 -6.61 6.95 -8.14
C SER A 48 -7.42 6.71 -6.87
N LEU A 49 -6.98 7.26 -5.73
CA LEU A 49 -7.67 7.14 -4.45
C LEU A 49 -8.85 8.11 -4.31
N LEU A 50 -9.09 8.95 -5.33
CA LEU A 50 -10.25 9.84 -5.39
C LEU A 50 -11.34 9.31 -6.34
N GLU A 51 -11.13 8.15 -6.95
CA GLU A 51 -12.08 7.59 -7.91
C GLU A 51 -13.33 6.99 -7.22
N PRO A 52 -14.50 6.97 -7.88
CA PRO A 52 -15.77 6.54 -7.26
C PRO A 52 -15.79 5.12 -6.65
N LYS A 53 -14.80 4.27 -6.96
CA LYS A 53 -14.69 2.88 -6.47
C LYS A 53 -13.51 2.63 -5.55
N THR A 54 -12.78 3.67 -5.13
CA THR A 54 -11.57 3.50 -4.31
C THR A 54 -11.82 2.67 -3.05
N LEU A 55 -12.94 2.87 -2.35
CA LEU A 55 -13.22 2.17 -1.10
C LEU A 55 -13.40 0.66 -1.32
N GLU A 56 -13.97 0.25 -2.46
CA GLU A 56 -14.09 -1.15 -2.85
C GLU A 56 -12.71 -1.72 -3.16
N THR A 57 -11.91 -1.01 -3.96
CA THR A 57 -10.54 -1.41 -4.29
C THR A 57 -9.67 -1.55 -3.04
N LEU A 58 -9.76 -0.62 -2.08
CA LEU A 58 -8.98 -0.68 -0.84
C LEU A 58 -9.41 -1.82 0.08
N ALA A 59 -10.66 -2.29 -0.02
CA ALA A 59 -11.17 -3.39 0.80
C ALA A 59 -10.56 -4.75 0.44
N ASP A 60 -10.05 -4.90 -0.79
CA ASP A 60 -9.39 -6.11 -1.29
C ASP A 60 -7.99 -6.34 -0.70
N TYR A 61 -7.43 -5.30 -0.06
CA TYR A 61 -6.12 -5.36 0.58
C TYR A 61 -6.24 -5.78 2.05
N HIS A 62 -5.30 -6.63 2.47
CA HIS A 62 -5.21 -7.15 3.84
C HIS A 62 -4.48 -6.18 4.78
N GLY A 63 -3.68 -5.28 4.23
CA GLY A 63 -2.98 -4.21 4.94
C GLY A 63 -2.57 -3.11 3.97
N LEU A 64 -2.37 -1.91 4.51
CA LEU A 64 -2.01 -0.71 3.76
C LEU A 64 -0.70 -0.12 4.29
N TRP A 65 0.12 0.43 3.40
CA TRP A 65 1.39 1.05 3.72
C TRP A 65 1.44 2.48 3.16
N GLY A 66 1.64 3.49 4.01
CA GLY A 66 1.94 4.86 3.56
C GLY A 66 3.42 5.03 3.28
N SER A 67 3.82 5.19 2.02
CA SER A 67 5.23 5.32 1.63
C SER A 67 5.68 6.79 1.68
N PRO A 68 6.96 7.09 2.00
CA PRO A 68 7.48 8.44 1.96
C PRO A 68 7.60 8.91 0.50
N GLY A 69 7.51 10.22 0.28
CA GLY A 69 7.67 10.79 -1.06
C GLY A 69 6.87 12.06 -1.30
N SER A 70 6.60 12.86 -0.26
CA SER A 70 5.97 14.15 -0.47
C SER A 70 6.87 15.09 -1.31
N PRO A 71 6.29 15.98 -2.13
CA PRO A 71 4.86 16.13 -2.37
C PRO A 71 4.28 14.97 -3.19
N TYR A 72 3.13 14.43 -2.73
CA TYR A 72 2.35 13.46 -3.51
C TYR A 72 1.66 14.18 -4.68
N ARG A 73 1.34 13.44 -5.73
CA ARG A 73 0.53 13.97 -6.84
C ARG A 73 -0.86 14.39 -6.38
N SER A 74 -1.41 13.72 -5.37
CA SER A 74 -2.64 14.11 -4.68
C SER A 74 -2.52 13.90 -3.17
N MET A 75 -2.48 14.99 -2.41
CA MET A 75 -2.53 14.91 -0.93
C MET A 75 -3.89 14.37 -0.46
N ASP A 76 -4.98 14.80 -1.08
CA ASP A 76 -6.33 14.35 -0.71
C ASP A 76 -6.49 12.84 -0.90
N GLY A 77 -5.94 12.29 -1.99
CA GLY A 77 -5.94 10.85 -2.22
C GLY A 77 -5.19 10.07 -1.14
N MET A 78 -4.01 10.57 -0.72
CA MET A 78 -3.28 9.99 0.40
C MET A 78 -4.11 9.99 1.70
N LEU A 79 -4.75 11.12 2.01
CA LEU A 79 -5.61 11.25 3.19
C LEU A 79 -6.83 10.32 3.15
N VAL A 80 -7.46 10.15 1.99
CA VAL A 80 -8.57 9.19 1.79
C VAL A 80 -8.10 7.76 2.10
N GLY A 81 -6.92 7.36 1.60
CA GLY A 81 -6.36 6.04 1.89
C GLY A 81 -6.05 5.82 3.38
N ILE A 82 -5.46 6.81 4.05
CA ILE A 82 -5.20 6.76 5.50
C ILE A 82 -6.51 6.69 6.29
N GLN A 83 -7.49 7.53 5.94
CA GLN A 83 -8.79 7.55 6.58
C GLN A 83 -9.50 6.21 6.42
N PHE A 84 -9.49 5.63 5.21
CA PHE A 84 -10.04 4.30 4.95
C PHE A 84 -9.43 3.27 5.90
N ALA A 85 -8.10 3.24 6.00
CA ALA A 85 -7.40 2.24 6.79
C ALA A 85 -7.81 2.30 8.26
N ARG A 86 -7.82 3.53 8.81
CA ARG A 86 -8.19 3.80 10.20
C ARG A 86 -9.67 3.54 10.48
N ALA A 87 -10.57 3.97 9.59
CA ALA A 87 -12.01 3.84 9.78
C ALA A 87 -12.52 2.40 9.63
N ARG A 88 -11.79 1.55 8.89
CA ARG A 88 -12.18 0.15 8.64
C ARG A 88 -11.30 -0.88 9.35
N ASN A 89 -10.53 -0.45 10.35
CA ASN A 89 -9.63 -1.31 11.11
C ASN A 89 -8.71 -2.17 10.22
N ARG A 90 -8.20 -1.56 9.14
CA ARG A 90 -7.19 -2.21 8.30
C ARG A 90 -5.81 -1.95 8.89
N PRO A 91 -4.96 -2.98 9.05
CA PRO A 91 -3.58 -2.78 9.43
C PRO A 91 -2.92 -1.72 8.55
N PHE A 92 -2.33 -0.71 9.19
CA PHE A 92 -1.71 0.42 8.52
C PHE A 92 -0.36 0.73 9.15
N VAL A 93 0.65 0.91 8.31
CA VAL A 93 1.99 1.37 8.70
C VAL A 93 2.42 2.51 7.79
N ALA A 94 3.18 3.46 8.32
CA ALA A 94 3.77 4.55 7.54
C ALA A 94 5.21 4.78 8.01
N THR A 95 6.06 5.26 7.11
CA THR A 95 7.49 5.52 7.31
C THR A 95 7.89 6.90 6.83
#